data_AF-A0A2E3ILV3-F1
#
_entry.id   AF-A0A2E3ILV3-F1
#
_cell.length_a   1.000
_cell.length_b   1.000
_cell.length_c   1.000
_cell.angle_alpha   90.00
_cell.angle_beta   90.00
_cell.angle_gamma   90.00
#
_symmetry.space_group_name_H-M   'P 1'
#
loop_
_entity.id
_entity.type
_entity.pdbx_description
1 polymer ?
#
loop_
_entity_poly.entity_id
_entity_poly.type
_entity_poly.pdbx_seq_one_letter_code
_entity_poly.pdbx_strand_id
1 'polypeptide(L)'
;MRSVIFPSFRYAKRGIFYFGRRVPKDVQRFYGSPKLVLSLRTKSVTKAERQAQRIAAKLEEQWDLLRLVHLEDRVGNNRVEVPASLSPLVVNTTPSLTNAAETYLAGKGSHRPKTFRQAVD
;
A
#
# COMPACT_ATOMS: atom_id res chain seq x y z
N MET A 1 -31.83 2.77 -16.32
CA MET A 1 -31.65 4.24 -16.36
C MET A 1 -30.17 4.54 -16.29
N ARG A 2 -29.55 5.04 -17.36
CA ARG A 2 -28.14 5.43 -17.33
C ARG A 2 -28.01 6.67 -16.46
N SER A 3 -27.35 6.53 -15.31
CA SER A 3 -26.97 7.67 -14.48
C SER A 3 -26.12 8.60 -15.32
N VAL A 4 -26.71 9.70 -15.78
CA VAL A 4 -25.94 10.80 -16.36
C VAL A 4 -25.13 11.38 -15.21
N ILE A 5 -23.86 10.99 -15.12
CA ILE A 5 -22.92 11.50 -14.12
C ILE A 5 -22.63 12.94 -14.53
N PHE A 6 -23.45 13.88 -14.05
CA PHE A 6 -23.04 15.28 -14.02
C PHE A 6 -21.73 15.36 -13.21
N PRO A 7 -20.70 16.09 -13.64
CA PRO A 7 -19.49 16.25 -12.85
C PRO A 7 -19.86 16.93 -11.53
N SER A 8 -19.91 16.13 -10.47
CA SER A 8 -20.61 16.36 -9.19
C SER A 8 -20.11 17.53 -8.32
N PHE A 9 -19.49 18.57 -8.86
CA PHE A 9 -18.45 19.30 -8.11
C PHE A 9 -18.44 20.82 -8.23
N ARG A 10 -19.59 21.50 -8.37
CA ARG A 10 -19.59 22.96 -8.54
C ARG A 10 -20.74 23.62 -7.80
N TYR A 11 -20.53 23.93 -6.53
CA TYR A 11 -21.26 25.04 -5.92
C TYR A 11 -20.30 26.21 -5.74
N ALA A 12 -20.76 27.41 -6.05
CA ALA A 12 -19.99 28.64 -5.88
C ALA A 12 -20.47 29.36 -4.62
N LYS A 13 -19.54 29.79 -3.77
CA LYS A 13 -19.84 30.63 -2.60
C LYS A 13 -18.96 31.87 -2.67
N ARG A 14 -19.59 33.06 -2.72
CA ARG A 14 -18.89 34.36 -2.85
C ARG A 14 -17.93 34.40 -4.05
N GLY A 15 -18.33 33.80 -5.17
CA GLY A 15 -17.53 33.73 -6.41
C GLY A 15 -16.40 32.70 -6.40
N ILE A 16 -16.17 31.96 -5.31
CA ILE A 16 -15.19 30.87 -5.26
C ILE A 16 -15.89 29.53 -5.45
N PHE A 17 -15.35 28.70 -6.34
CA PHE A 17 -15.86 27.35 -6.58
C PHE A 17 -15.40 26.36 -5.50
N TYR A 18 -16.29 25.42 -5.16
CA TYR A 18 -16.05 24.34 -4.21
C TYR A 18 -16.34 22.99 -4.86
N PHE A 19 -15.47 22.03 -4.55
CA PHE A 19 -15.64 20.62 -4.80
C PHE A 19 -16.47 20.00 -3.68
N GLY A 20 -17.41 19.12 -4.02
CA GLY A 20 -18.21 18.38 -3.05
C GLY A 20 -18.46 16.96 -3.53
N ARG A 21 -18.11 15.94 -2.73
CA ARG A 21 -18.37 14.54 -3.08
C ARG A 21 -18.81 13.75 -1.84
N ARG A 22 -19.77 12.84 -2.01
CA ARG A 22 -20.12 11.89 -0.95
C ARG A 22 -19.04 10.82 -0.82
N VAL A 23 -18.71 10.47 0.41
CA VAL A 23 -17.83 9.35 0.72
C VAL A 23 -18.63 8.05 0.56
N PRO A 24 -18.15 7.05 -0.19
CA PRO A 24 -18.79 5.74 -0.30
C PRO A 24 -18.93 5.06 1.07
N LYS A 25 -20.03 4.34 1.29
CA LYS A 25 -20.38 3.77 2.61
C LYS A 25 -19.31 2.82 3.16
N ASP A 26 -18.69 2.04 2.27
CA ASP A 26 -17.64 1.08 2.54
C ASP A 26 -16.37 1.72 3.10
N VAL A 27 -16.00 2.91 2.61
CA VAL A 27 -14.83 3.66 3.08
C VAL A 27 -15.19 4.75 4.10
N GLN A 28 -16.48 4.98 4.36
CA GLN A 28 -16.96 6.05 5.23
C GLN A 28 -16.41 5.95 6.66
N ARG A 29 -16.14 4.74 7.15
CA ARG A 29 -15.55 4.49 8.48
C ARG A 29 -14.16 5.14 8.67
N PHE A 30 -13.44 5.40 7.57
CA PHE A 30 -12.11 6.02 7.60
C PHE A 30 -12.17 7.56 7.60
N TYR A 31 -13.37 8.15 7.50
CA TYR A 31 -13.56 9.59 7.46
C TYR A 31 -14.49 10.05 8.59
N GLY A 32 -14.20 11.20 9.19
CA GLY A 32 -15.06 11.80 10.21
C GLY A 32 -16.38 12.38 9.67
N SER A 33 -16.57 12.44 8.35
CA SER A 33 -17.76 13.02 7.71
C SER A 33 -18.18 12.22 6.47
N PRO A 34 -19.50 12.06 6.22
CA PRO A 34 -20.02 11.38 5.03
C PRO A 34 -19.81 12.16 3.72
N LYS A 35 -19.35 13.42 3.78
CA LYS A 35 -19.17 14.28 2.62
C LYS A 35 -17.84 15.02 2.71
N LEU A 36 -17.09 14.98 1.61
CA LEU A 36 -15.89 15.78 1.40
C LEU A 36 -16.28 17.08 0.71
N VAL A 37 -15.87 18.20 1.28
CA VAL A 37 -16.09 19.54 0.74
C VAL A 37 -14.78 20.30 0.78
N LEU A 38 -14.33 20.77 -0.38
CA LEU A 38 -13.02 21.42 -0.54
C LEU A 38 -13.16 22.68 -1.40
N SER A 39 -12.55 23.79 -0.97
CA SER A 39 -12.47 24.97 -1.83
C SER A 39 -11.50 24.73 -2.98
N LEU A 40 -11.93 25.03 -4.20
CA LEU A 40 -11.07 24.99 -5.40
C LEU A 40 -10.23 26.26 -5.52
N ARG A 41 -10.48 27.28 -4.67
CA ARG A 41 -9.71 28.54 -4.61
C ARG A 41 -9.61 29.28 -5.95
N THR A 42 -10.62 29.13 -6.80
CA THR A 42 -10.67 29.77 -8.13
C THR A 42 -12.06 30.34 -8.39
N LYS A 43 -12.08 31.44 -9.14
CA LYS A 43 -13.31 32.07 -9.70
C LYS A 43 -13.54 31.69 -11.17
N SER A 44 -12.57 31.02 -11.80
CA SER A 44 -12.68 30.57 -13.20
C SER A 44 -13.33 29.19 -13.25
N VAL A 45 -14.42 29.10 -14.02
CA VAL A 45 -15.17 27.84 -14.21
C VAL A 45 -14.26 26.76 -14.77
N THR A 46 -13.60 27.00 -15.91
CA THR A 46 -12.75 26.02 -16.60
C THR A 46 -11.61 25.49 -15.72
N LYS A 47 -10.99 26.38 -14.91
CA LYS A 47 -9.99 25.96 -13.92
C LYS A 47 -10.61 25.10 -12.82
N ALA A 48 -11.78 25.48 -12.31
CA ALA A 48 -12.52 24.71 -11.31
C ALA A 48 -12.86 23.32 -11.83
N GLU A 49 -13.31 23.19 -13.08
CA GLU A 49 -13.65 21.90 -13.68
C GLU A 49 -12.46 20.95 -13.71
N ARG A 50 -11.33 21.42 -14.27
CA ARG A 50 -10.10 20.63 -14.39
C ARG A 50 -9.58 20.21 -13.02
N GLN A 51 -9.62 21.12 -12.04
CA GLN A 51 -9.17 20.82 -10.68
C GLN A 51 -10.11 19.84 -9.98
N ALA A 52 -11.41 20.01 -10.13
CA ALA A 52 -12.40 19.09 -9.58
C ALA A 52 -12.24 17.66 -10.14
N GLN A 53 -12.00 17.53 -11.45
CA GLN A 53 -11.73 16.23 -12.08
C GLN A 53 -10.47 15.57 -11.51
N ARG A 54 -9.38 16.33 -11.35
CA ARG A 54 -8.14 15.82 -10.75
C ARG A 54 -8.33 15.36 -9.31
N ILE A 55 -9.05 16.14 -8.50
CA ILE A 55 -9.37 15.77 -7.11
C ILE A 55 -10.26 14.52 -7.07
N ALA A 56 -11.25 14.43 -7.98
CA ALA A 56 -12.12 13.27 -8.06
C ALA A 56 -11.36 11.98 -8.37
N ALA A 57 -10.46 12.01 -9.35
CA ALA A 57 -9.62 10.87 -9.72
C ALA A 57 -8.71 10.42 -8.55
N LYS A 58 -8.05 11.37 -7.87
CA LYS A 58 -7.23 11.07 -6.69
C LYS A 58 -8.04 10.44 -5.56
N LEU A 59 -9.26 10.93 -5.32
CA LEU A 59 -10.12 10.34 -4.29
C LEU A 59 -10.55 8.91 -4.63
N GLU A 60 -10.80 8.60 -5.91
CA GLU A 60 -11.10 7.24 -6.34
C GLU A 60 -9.92 6.30 -6.08
N GLU A 61 -8.71 6.69 -6.49
CA GLU A 61 -7.49 5.94 -6.23
C GLU A 61 -7.30 5.70 -4.71
N GLN A 62 -7.46 6.73 -3.89
CA GLN A 62 -7.36 6.59 -2.43
C GLN A 62 -8.42 5.65 -1.85
N TRP A 63 -9.66 5.70 -2.34
CA TRP A 63 -10.70 4.78 -1.89
C TRP A 63 -10.44 3.35 -2.31
N ASP A 64 -9.87 3.13 -3.49
CA ASP A 64 -9.46 1.80 -3.94
C ASP A 64 -8.34 1.24 -3.07
N LEU A 65 -7.35 2.06 -2.70
CA LEU A 65 -6.33 1.66 -1.72
C LEU A 65 -6.94 1.28 -0.37
N LEU A 66 -7.90 2.06 0.15
CA LEU A 66 -8.60 1.72 1.39
C LEU A 66 -9.38 0.40 1.29
N ARG A 67 -9.94 0.09 0.13
CA ARG A 67 -10.62 -1.19 -0.13
C ARG A 67 -9.64 -2.35 -0.16
N LEU A 68 -8.47 -2.16 -0.78
CA LEU A 68 -7.41 -3.17 -0.83
C LEU A 68 -6.92 -3.50 0.58
N VAL A 69 -6.61 -2.48 1.40
CA VAL A 69 -6.22 -2.69 2.80
C VAL A 69 -7.32 -3.42 3.56
N HIS A 70 -8.58 -3.03 3.38
CA HIS A 70 -9.68 -3.74 4.03
C HIS A 70 -9.83 -5.19 3.55
N LEU A 71 -9.58 -5.46 2.27
CA LEU A 71 -9.61 -6.80 1.73
C LEU A 71 -8.47 -7.64 2.31
N GLU A 72 -7.26 -7.10 2.41
CA GLU A 72 -6.12 -7.74 3.05
C GLU A 72 -6.38 -8.08 4.51
N ASP A 73 -7.03 -7.20 5.28
CA ASP A 73 -7.47 -7.54 6.65
C ASP A 73 -8.41 -8.75 6.63
N ARG A 74 -9.34 -8.82 5.67
CA ARG A 74 -10.30 -9.92 5.56
C ARG A 74 -9.67 -11.21 5.04
N VAL A 75 -8.72 -11.13 4.12
CA VAL A 75 -7.98 -12.28 3.57
C VAL A 75 -6.93 -12.77 4.56
N GLY A 76 -6.29 -11.89 5.33
CA GLY A 76 -5.43 -12.21 6.45
C GLY A 76 -6.16 -13.03 7.50
N ASN A 77 -7.41 -12.68 7.79
CA ASN A 77 -8.30 -13.44 8.67
C ASN A 77 -8.83 -14.74 8.05
N ASN A 78 -8.80 -14.85 6.71
CA ASN A 78 -9.10 -16.06 5.95
C ASN A 78 -7.81 -16.75 5.46
N ARG A 79 -6.64 -16.46 6.05
CA ARG A 79 -5.49 -17.34 5.89
C ARG A 79 -5.93 -18.65 6.49
N VAL A 80 -6.22 -19.63 5.63
CA VAL A 80 -6.18 -21.02 6.02
C VAL A 80 -4.80 -21.18 6.63
N GLU A 81 -4.75 -21.27 7.96
CA GLU A 81 -3.61 -21.84 8.64
C GLU A 81 -3.43 -23.19 7.97
N VAL A 82 -2.51 -23.28 7.02
CA VAL A 82 -2.06 -24.58 6.55
C VAL A 82 -1.57 -25.24 7.82
N PRO A 83 -2.23 -26.31 8.31
CA PRO A 83 -1.76 -26.96 9.51
C PRO A 83 -0.30 -27.30 9.25
N ALA A 84 0.57 -27.00 10.21
CA ALA A 84 2.02 -27.14 10.08
C ALA A 84 2.47 -28.56 9.62
N SER A 85 1.55 -29.53 9.60
CA SER A 85 1.68 -30.86 9.02
C SER A 85 1.76 -30.92 7.48
N LEU A 86 1.49 -29.85 6.74
CA LEU A 86 1.57 -29.81 5.27
C LEU A 86 2.62 -28.84 4.71
N SER A 87 3.39 -28.17 5.57
CA SER A 87 4.63 -27.56 5.10
C SER A 87 5.52 -28.67 4.57
N PRO A 88 6.02 -28.62 3.31
CA PRO A 88 7.12 -29.51 2.93
C PRO A 88 8.19 -29.28 3.99
N LEU A 89 8.73 -30.35 4.57
CA LEU A 89 9.83 -30.27 5.52
C LEU A 89 10.85 -29.31 4.91
N VAL A 90 10.87 -28.06 5.39
CA VAL A 90 12.02 -27.19 5.19
C VAL A 90 13.02 -27.81 6.13
N VAL A 91 13.67 -28.85 5.64
CA VAL A 91 14.96 -29.27 6.14
C VAL A 91 15.75 -27.98 6.11
N ASN A 92 16.08 -27.45 7.28
CA ASN A 92 16.93 -26.27 7.40
C ASN A 92 18.31 -26.67 6.89
N THR A 93 18.46 -26.77 5.57
CA THR A 93 19.72 -27.03 4.85
C THR A 93 20.55 -25.75 4.75
N THR A 94 20.22 -24.74 5.55
CA THR A 94 21.10 -23.60 5.80
C THR A 94 22.09 -24.05 6.86
N PRO A 95 23.37 -24.32 6.52
CA PRO A 95 24.36 -24.58 7.56
C PRO A 95 24.40 -23.36 8.49
N SER A 96 24.47 -23.62 9.80
CA SER A 96 24.79 -22.58 10.79
C SER A 96 26.02 -21.80 10.32
N LEU A 97 26.08 -20.49 10.62
CA LEU A 97 27.19 -19.62 10.24
C LEU A 97 28.56 -20.24 10.59
N THR A 98 28.63 -20.94 11.73
CA THR A 98 29.81 -21.70 12.17
C THR A 98 30.21 -22.79 11.17
N ASN A 99 29.24 -23.58 10.70
CA ASN A 99 29.48 -24.70 9.79
C ASN A 99 29.83 -24.21 8.36
N ALA A 100 29.25 -23.08 7.94
CA ALA A 100 29.63 -22.40 6.70
C ALA A 100 31.07 -21.85 6.75
N ALA A 101 31.46 -21.25 7.89
CA ALA A 101 32.81 -20.74 8.13
C ALA A 101 33.86 -21.87 8.11
N GLU A 102 33.58 -22.98 8.78
CA GLU A 102 34.44 -24.18 8.79
C GLU A 102 34.64 -24.73 7.37
N THR A 103 33.56 -24.87 6.59
CA THR A 103 33.62 -25.34 5.20
C THR A 103 34.46 -24.39 4.33
N TYR A 104 34.31 -23.08 4.51
CA TYR A 104 35.07 -22.07 3.77
C TYR A 104 36.57 -22.13 4.10
N LEU A 105 36.92 -22.26 5.38
CA LEU A 105 38.30 -22.40 5.83
C LEU A 105 38.92 -23.72 5.38
N ALA A 106 38.15 -24.81 5.35
CA ALA A 106 38.62 -26.10 4.84
C ALA A 106 38.95 -26.05 3.34
N GLY A 107 38.10 -25.40 2.53
CA GLY A 107 38.30 -25.31 1.09
C GLY A 107 39.33 -24.28 0.63
N LYS A 108 39.39 -23.11 1.29
CA LYS A 108 40.23 -21.98 0.85
C LYS A 108 41.41 -21.67 1.76
N GLY A 109 41.48 -22.25 2.96
CA GLY A 109 42.48 -21.92 3.98
C GLY A 109 43.82 -22.67 3.88
N SER A 110 43.94 -23.76 3.10
CA SER A 110 45.17 -24.58 3.07
C SER A 110 46.43 -23.87 2.58
N HIS A 111 46.30 -22.84 1.72
CA HIS A 111 47.43 -22.07 1.18
C HIS A 111 47.40 -20.59 1.59
N ARG A 112 46.68 -20.25 2.66
CA ARG A 112 46.49 -18.86 3.10
C ARG A 112 47.27 -18.57 4.40
N PRO A 113 47.75 -17.33 4.59
CA PRO A 113 48.48 -16.95 5.79
C PRO A 113 47.58 -17.00 7.03
N LYS A 114 48.20 -17.07 8.21
CA LYS A 114 47.49 -17.19 9.50
C LYS A 114 46.46 -16.08 9.76
N THR A 115 46.69 -14.88 9.23
CA THR A 115 45.78 -13.73 9.29
C THR A 115 44.44 -13.98 8.60
N PHE A 116 44.38 -14.89 7.62
CA PHE A 116 43.15 -15.24 6.91
C PHE A 116 42.17 -16.03 7.79
N ARG A 117 42.69 -16.89 8.68
CA ARG A 117 41.85 -17.64 9.64
C ARG A 117 41.28 -16.73 10.71
N GLN A 118 42.09 -15.81 11.21
CA GLN A 118 41.70 -14.85 12.26
C GLN A 118 40.61 -13.85 11.82
N ALA A 119 40.41 -13.65 10.51
CA ALA A 119 39.36 -12.77 10.00
C ALA A 119 37.98 -13.45 9.84
N VAL A 120 37.93 -14.77 10.01
CA VAL A 120 36.70 -15.58 9.87
C VAL A 120 36.09 -15.92 11.24
N ASP A 121 36.91 -15.96 12.29
CA ASP A 121 36.48 -16.00 13.71
C ASP A 121 35.94 -14.62 14.17
#